data_AF-A0A6M0IGJ8-F1
#
_entry.id   AF-A0A6M0IGJ8-F1
#
_cell.length_a   1.000
_cell.length_b   1.000
_cell.length_c   1.000
_cell.angle_alpha   90.00
_cell.angle_beta   90.00
_cell.angle_gamma   90.00
#
_symmetry.space_group_name_H-M   'P 1'
#
loop_
_entity.id
_entity.type
_entity.pdbx_description
1 polymer ?
#
loop_
_entity_poly.entity_id
_entity_poly.type
_entity_poly.pdbx_seq_one_letter_code
_entity_poly.pdbx_strand_id
1 'polypeptide(L)'
;MKKTIPALFLFLGLTSALYAQDAIYTANGNRLDNARITDLTDDRITFTVQQSDKLNTHSFQRTNVLVAFVKGNFLLIDKLNPDLALAKQELQTFLTTTVWKDKDYLLRAVPFEVIPGKISYENDAVVNYLRSDGKSASISKGELIAIFHSDGRHNLIRDASEATPLLVGVKELINTATTQPVAAQPQVKAPTPAPVPQPNVDQATASSPQPAVVTTSPTPVSKLILSADDYQQYRKKALDKVEEFSSYLNIITNKSLSSNDRNQAIDQAASLFMPAATIEVTSSNRAGARRYPIRTYLNNLKLLPYSSTTIEWTEIQYLKELSQAADGNYYGVITAQQTFVGRGSNTYYSDVTQKNVRVKLERYHMIRNGQEDVKWNLLLGSIGVSAQ
;
A
#
# COMPACT_ATOMS: atom_id res chain seq x y z
N MET A 1 -7.64 -59.14 -36.43
CA MET A 1 -8.10 -59.05 -35.03
C MET A 1 -7.91 -57.61 -34.56
N LYS A 2 -9.01 -56.91 -34.25
CA LYS A 2 -9.02 -55.53 -33.77
C LYS A 2 -8.61 -55.52 -32.29
N LYS A 3 -7.61 -54.71 -31.90
CA LYS A 3 -7.37 -54.34 -30.50
C LYS A 3 -7.47 -52.82 -30.38
N THR A 4 -8.55 -52.39 -29.77
CA THR A 4 -8.85 -51.01 -29.35
C THR A 4 -8.04 -50.69 -28.10
N ILE A 5 -7.32 -49.56 -28.10
CA ILE A 5 -6.68 -48.97 -26.92
C ILE A 5 -7.65 -47.92 -26.37
N PRO A 6 -8.01 -47.94 -25.07
CA PRO A 6 -8.78 -46.86 -24.46
C PRO A 6 -7.84 -45.72 -24.03
N ALA A 7 -8.17 -44.51 -24.46
CA ALA A 7 -7.56 -43.27 -23.96
C ALA A 7 -8.13 -42.95 -22.57
N LEU A 8 -7.28 -43.02 -21.55
CA LEU A 8 -7.60 -42.59 -20.19
C LEU A 8 -7.32 -41.09 -20.08
N PHE A 9 -8.37 -40.27 -20.21
CA PHE A 9 -8.31 -38.85 -19.89
C PHE A 9 -8.25 -38.70 -18.36
N LEU A 10 -7.04 -38.46 -17.85
CA LEU A 10 -6.81 -38.06 -16.47
C LEU A 10 -7.21 -36.58 -16.33
N PHE A 11 -8.45 -36.32 -15.92
CA PHE A 11 -8.90 -35.00 -15.49
C PHE A 11 -8.21 -34.68 -14.14
N LEU A 12 -7.06 -34.01 -14.20
CA LEU A 12 -6.42 -33.47 -13.00
C LEU A 12 -7.23 -32.25 -12.55
N GLY A 13 -8.12 -32.47 -11.57
CA GLY A 13 -8.84 -31.39 -10.91
C GLY A 13 -7.86 -30.48 -10.19
N LEU A 14 -7.76 -29.22 -10.64
CA LEU A 14 -7.19 -28.15 -9.82
C LEU A 14 -8.16 -27.88 -8.67
N THR A 15 -7.94 -28.55 -7.55
CA THR A 15 -8.48 -28.10 -6.27
C THR A 15 -7.69 -26.86 -5.86
N SER A 16 -8.28 -25.68 -6.04
CA SER A 16 -7.81 -24.41 -5.50
C SER A 16 -7.93 -24.46 -3.98
N ALA A 17 -6.96 -25.10 -3.34
CA ALA A 17 -6.84 -25.04 -1.92
C ALA A 17 -6.35 -23.64 -1.52
N LEU A 18 -7.19 -22.93 -0.78
CA LEU A 18 -6.93 -21.66 -0.11
C LEU A 18 -5.70 -21.82 0.80
N TYR A 19 -4.48 -21.65 0.25
CA TYR A 19 -3.25 -21.75 1.02
C TYR A 19 -2.45 -20.46 0.93
N ALA A 20 -2.32 -19.85 2.11
CA ALA A 20 -1.35 -18.85 2.52
C ALA A 20 -1.31 -17.54 1.74
N GLN A 21 -1.32 -16.46 2.51
CA GLN A 21 -1.21 -15.10 2.00
C GLN A 21 0.26 -14.82 1.65
N ASP A 22 0.65 -15.08 0.41
CA ASP A 22 1.92 -14.61 -0.13
C ASP A 22 1.89 -13.08 -0.17
N ALA A 23 2.84 -12.44 0.50
CA ALA A 23 2.87 -11.00 0.60
C ALA A 23 4.29 -10.45 0.68
N ILE A 24 4.50 -9.24 0.17
CA ILE A 24 5.77 -8.53 0.30
C ILE A 24 5.50 -7.21 1.00
N TYR A 25 6.23 -6.94 2.08
CA TYR A 25 6.21 -5.66 2.78
C TYR A 25 7.44 -4.85 2.42
N THR A 26 7.22 -3.59 2.06
CA THR A 26 8.26 -2.69 1.57
C THR A 26 8.67 -1.68 2.63
N ALA A 27 9.84 -1.07 2.45
CA ALA A 27 10.46 -0.15 3.42
C ALA A 27 9.60 1.08 3.75
N ASN A 28 8.65 1.40 2.89
CA ASN A 28 7.70 2.49 3.03
C ASN A 28 6.37 2.09 3.71
N GLY A 29 6.28 0.87 4.24
CA GLY A 29 5.08 0.37 4.93
C GLY A 29 4.01 -0.24 4.02
N ASN A 30 4.20 -0.28 2.70
CA ASN A 30 3.23 -0.93 1.82
C ASN A 30 3.27 -2.46 1.95
N ARG A 31 2.12 -3.07 1.68
CA ARG A 31 1.91 -4.51 1.65
C ARG A 31 1.38 -4.92 0.27
N LEU A 32 2.18 -5.69 -0.47
CA LEU A 32 1.80 -6.26 -1.76
C LEU A 32 1.13 -7.61 -1.53
N ASP A 33 -0.17 -7.69 -1.81
CA ASP A 33 -0.93 -8.94 -1.75
C ASP A 33 -0.67 -9.85 -2.96
N ASN A 34 -0.73 -11.16 -2.72
CA ASN A 34 -0.50 -12.20 -3.72
C ASN A 34 0.84 -12.01 -4.44
N ALA A 35 1.84 -11.51 -3.70
CA ALA A 35 3.16 -11.19 -4.18
C ALA A 35 4.15 -12.24 -3.69
N ARG A 36 4.79 -12.94 -4.62
CA ARG A 36 5.72 -14.02 -4.32
C ARG A 36 7.10 -13.73 -4.89
N ILE A 37 8.12 -13.70 -4.04
CA ILE A 37 9.51 -13.62 -4.50
C ILE A 37 9.86 -14.87 -5.30
N THR A 38 10.50 -14.66 -6.44
CA THR A 38 10.91 -15.72 -7.37
C THR A 38 12.43 -15.79 -7.57
N ASP A 39 13.12 -14.65 -7.53
CA ASP A 39 14.57 -14.59 -7.74
C ASP A 39 15.19 -13.35 -7.07
N LEU A 40 16.51 -13.29 -7.04
CA LEU A 40 17.29 -12.15 -6.55
C LEU A 40 18.59 -11.95 -7.35
N THR A 41 18.98 -10.69 -7.52
CA THR A 41 20.30 -10.23 -7.98
C THR A 41 21.02 -9.51 -6.84
N ASP A 42 22.24 -9.02 -7.03
CA ASP A 42 23.01 -8.32 -5.99
C ASP A 42 22.23 -7.18 -5.32
N ASP A 43 21.49 -6.42 -6.12
CA ASP A 43 20.82 -5.19 -5.72
C ASP A 43 19.29 -5.27 -5.78
N ARG A 44 18.71 -6.30 -6.42
CA ARG A 44 17.26 -6.40 -6.64
C ARG A 44 16.66 -7.73 -6.20
N ILE A 45 15.38 -7.69 -5.89
CA ILE A 45 14.51 -8.87 -5.85
C ILE A 45 13.62 -8.88 -7.09
N THR A 46 13.26 -10.08 -7.53
CA THR A 46 12.24 -10.30 -8.56
C THR A 46 11.10 -11.08 -7.93
N PHE A 47 9.87 -10.66 -8.21
CA PHE A 47 8.68 -11.27 -7.66
C PHE A 47 7.55 -11.25 -8.67
N THR A 48 6.59 -12.15 -8.48
CA THR A 48 5.35 -12.16 -9.25
C THR A 48 4.20 -11.67 -8.40
N VAL A 49 3.27 -10.94 -9.02
CA VAL A 49 2.01 -10.52 -8.40
C VAL A 49 0.87 -11.11 -9.22
N GLN A 50 0.01 -11.87 -8.57
CA GLN A 50 -1.20 -12.38 -9.20
C GLN A 50 -2.32 -11.34 -9.10
N GLN A 51 -2.71 -10.79 -10.25
CA GLN A 51 -3.84 -9.85 -10.36
C GLN A 51 -4.89 -10.48 -11.27
N SER A 52 -6.00 -10.95 -10.68
CA SER A 52 -6.99 -11.77 -11.38
C SER A 52 -6.33 -13.05 -11.97
N ASP A 53 -6.64 -13.41 -13.22
CA ASP A 53 -6.06 -14.57 -13.91
C ASP A 53 -4.70 -14.29 -14.58
N LYS A 54 -4.09 -13.12 -14.34
CA LYS A 54 -2.79 -12.75 -14.91
C LYS A 54 -1.70 -12.68 -13.84
N LEU A 55 -0.57 -13.27 -14.16
CA LEU A 55 0.64 -13.23 -13.35
C LEU A 55 1.61 -12.21 -13.94
N ASN A 56 1.88 -11.14 -13.21
CA ASN A 56 2.80 -10.09 -13.62
C ASN A 56 4.13 -10.21 -12.88
N THR A 57 5.25 -10.04 -13.56
CA THR A 57 6.59 -10.05 -12.96
C THR A 57 7.05 -8.62 -12.72
N HIS A 58 7.57 -8.37 -11.53
CA HIS A 58 8.08 -7.09 -11.07
C HIS A 58 9.44 -7.26 -10.40
N SER A 59 10.16 -6.15 -10.24
CA SER A 59 11.44 -6.16 -9.53
C SER A 59 11.67 -4.87 -8.78
N PHE A 60 12.10 -4.98 -7.52
CA PHE A 60 12.46 -3.86 -6.65
C PHE A 60 13.91 -3.96 -6.20
N GLN A 61 14.51 -2.83 -5.79
CA GLN A 61 15.77 -2.86 -5.06
C GLN A 61 15.58 -3.61 -3.73
N ARG A 62 16.59 -4.39 -3.31
CA ARG A 62 16.57 -5.12 -2.04
C ARG A 62 16.30 -4.19 -0.86
N THR A 63 16.88 -2.99 -0.87
CA THR A 63 16.70 -1.95 0.16
C THR A 63 15.25 -1.46 0.30
N ASN A 64 14.42 -1.65 -0.73
CA ASN A 64 13.04 -1.19 -0.72
C ASN A 64 12.09 -2.25 -0.16
N VAL A 65 12.61 -3.42 0.24
CA VAL A 65 11.81 -4.54 0.71
C VAL A 65 12.28 -4.91 2.11
N LEU A 66 11.33 -4.97 3.05
CA LEU A 66 11.63 -5.31 4.44
C LEU A 66 11.52 -6.82 4.63
N VAL A 67 10.33 -7.35 4.34
CA VAL A 67 10.01 -8.75 4.62
C VAL A 67 9.09 -9.32 3.56
N ALA A 68 9.39 -10.54 3.11
CA ALA A 68 8.50 -11.32 2.25
C ALA A 68 7.92 -12.49 3.04
N PHE A 69 6.63 -12.74 2.87
CA PHE A 69 5.90 -13.88 3.41
C PHE A 69 5.52 -14.81 2.27
N VAL A 70 5.85 -16.09 2.42
CA VAL A 70 5.44 -17.16 1.51
C VAL A 70 5.05 -18.35 2.36
N LYS A 71 3.83 -18.86 2.16
CA LYS A 71 3.35 -20.04 2.90
C LYS A 71 3.53 -19.90 4.42
N GLY A 72 3.23 -18.74 5.00
CA GLY A 72 3.36 -18.49 6.45
C GLY A 72 4.79 -18.45 7.00
N ASN A 73 5.81 -18.72 6.19
CA ASN A 73 7.20 -18.41 6.50
C ASN A 73 7.48 -16.95 6.09
N PHE A 74 8.48 -16.34 6.69
CA PHE A 74 8.92 -14.99 6.32
C PHE A 74 10.43 -14.92 6.03
N LEU A 75 10.86 -13.94 5.24
CA LEU A 75 12.25 -13.68 4.90
C LEU A 75 12.53 -12.19 5.00
N LEU A 76 13.49 -11.80 5.84
CA LEU A 76 13.95 -10.41 5.96
C LEU A 76 14.93 -10.12 4.84
N ILE A 77 14.55 -9.25 3.91
CA ILE A 77 15.32 -9.02 2.67
C ILE A 77 16.58 -8.19 2.95
N ASP A 78 16.50 -7.26 3.90
CA ASP A 78 17.63 -6.44 4.36
C ASP A 78 18.66 -7.23 5.19
N LYS A 79 18.34 -8.46 5.60
CA LYS A 79 19.22 -9.37 6.34
C LYS A 79 19.75 -10.52 5.49
N LEU A 80 19.42 -10.57 4.20
CA LEU A 80 20.01 -11.54 3.29
C LEU A 80 21.53 -11.40 3.25
N ASN A 81 22.20 -12.52 3.01
CA ASN A 81 23.64 -12.51 2.83
C ASN A 81 24.06 -11.50 1.74
N PRO A 82 25.11 -10.69 1.95
CA PRO A 82 25.65 -9.82 0.90
C PRO A 82 26.25 -10.63 -0.26
N ASP A 83 26.71 -11.86 -0.02
CA ASP A 83 27.12 -12.76 -1.09
C ASP A 83 25.90 -13.30 -1.85
N LEU A 84 25.89 -13.14 -3.18
CA LEU A 84 24.77 -13.50 -4.02
C LEU A 84 24.43 -15.00 -3.98
N ALA A 85 25.44 -15.86 -3.96
CA ALA A 85 25.23 -17.30 -3.99
C ALA A 85 24.60 -17.78 -2.68
N LEU A 86 25.11 -17.27 -1.55
CA LEU A 86 24.53 -17.54 -0.23
C LEU A 86 23.12 -16.96 -0.11
N ALA A 87 22.87 -15.74 -0.59
CA ALA A 87 21.54 -15.13 -0.60
C ALA A 87 20.55 -15.97 -1.43
N LYS A 88 20.96 -16.48 -2.59
CA LYS A 88 20.14 -17.39 -3.41
C LYS A 88 19.82 -18.67 -2.65
N GLN A 89 20.78 -19.24 -1.92
CA GLN A 89 20.54 -20.41 -1.08
C GLN A 89 19.55 -20.13 0.06
N GLU A 90 19.65 -18.98 0.72
CA GLU A 90 18.71 -18.53 1.74
C GLU A 90 17.30 -18.37 1.16
N LEU A 91 17.17 -17.77 -0.03
CA LEU A 91 15.90 -17.65 -0.73
C LEU A 91 15.29 -19.02 -1.07
N GLN A 92 16.09 -19.95 -1.61
CA GLN A 92 15.58 -21.28 -1.93
C GLN A 92 15.13 -22.04 -0.68
N THR A 93 15.87 -21.91 0.42
CA THR A 93 15.48 -22.47 1.73
C THR A 93 14.16 -21.86 2.19
N PHE A 94 14.00 -20.54 2.09
CA PHE A 94 12.75 -19.84 2.41
C PHE A 94 11.57 -20.34 1.58
N LEU A 95 11.72 -20.46 0.27
CA LEU A 95 10.64 -20.86 -0.67
C LEU A 95 10.20 -22.31 -0.52
N THR A 96 11.05 -23.17 0.05
CA THR A 96 10.81 -24.61 0.23
C THR A 96 10.39 -24.99 1.65
N THR A 97 10.72 -24.14 2.63
CA THR A 97 10.33 -24.35 4.03
C THR A 97 8.80 -24.30 4.18
N THR A 98 8.24 -25.27 4.92
CA THR A 98 6.80 -25.31 5.25
C THR A 98 6.54 -24.80 6.67
N VAL A 99 5.32 -24.32 6.89
CA VAL A 99 4.88 -23.50 8.05
C VAL A 99 5.10 -24.18 9.40
N TRP A 100 5.12 -23.35 10.45
CA TRP A 100 4.91 -23.76 11.84
C TRP A 100 3.55 -24.46 11.99
N LYS A 101 3.57 -25.79 12.07
CA LYS A 101 2.34 -26.58 12.24
C LYS A 101 1.85 -26.48 13.70
N ASP A 102 0.53 -26.56 13.85
CA ASP A 102 -0.18 -26.82 15.10
C ASP A 102 -0.37 -25.66 16.10
N LYS A 103 0.34 -24.54 15.94
CA LYS A 103 0.19 -23.36 16.83
C LYS A 103 0.20 -22.03 16.07
N ASP A 104 -0.58 -21.09 16.57
CA ASP A 104 -0.47 -19.68 16.25
C ASP A 104 0.56 -19.03 17.19
N TYR A 105 1.20 -17.96 16.73
CA TYR A 105 2.20 -17.20 17.48
C TYR A 105 1.81 -15.73 17.53
N LEU A 106 1.70 -15.20 18.75
CA LEU A 106 1.41 -13.79 18.99
C LEU A 106 2.71 -13.12 19.44
N LEU A 107 3.16 -12.11 18.69
CA LEU A 107 4.38 -11.37 19.02
C LEU A 107 4.01 -10.14 19.83
N ARG A 108 4.29 -10.14 21.12
CA ARG A 108 4.08 -8.99 22.02
C ARG A 108 5.26 -8.03 21.96
N ALA A 109 5.01 -6.73 22.04
CA ALA A 109 6.05 -5.71 21.99
C ALA A 109 6.74 -5.42 23.33
N VAL A 110 5.98 -5.38 24.43
CA VAL A 110 6.49 -4.92 25.73
C VAL A 110 5.98 -5.81 26.88
N PRO A 111 6.86 -6.60 27.53
CA PRO A 111 8.19 -6.98 27.04
C PRO A 111 8.05 -7.79 25.74
N PHE A 112 9.12 -7.78 24.94
CA PHE A 112 9.14 -8.57 23.71
C PHE A 112 9.03 -10.06 24.03
N GLU A 113 7.99 -10.70 23.51
CA GLU A 113 7.72 -12.12 23.77
C GLU A 113 6.99 -12.76 22.58
N VAL A 114 7.36 -14.00 22.26
CA VAL A 114 6.64 -14.85 21.31
C VAL A 114 5.75 -15.80 22.10
N ILE A 115 4.43 -15.61 22.01
CA ILE A 115 3.45 -16.36 22.78
C ILE A 115 2.82 -17.44 21.88
N PRO A 116 3.10 -18.74 22.12
CA PRO A 116 2.48 -19.83 21.39
C PRO A 116 1.07 -20.12 21.91
N GLY A 117 0.10 -20.27 21.02
CA GLY A 117 -1.28 -20.62 21.39
C GLY A 117 -2.15 -21.04 20.22
N LYS A 118 -3.44 -21.22 20.47
CA LYS A 118 -4.45 -21.43 19.42
C LYS A 118 -5.50 -20.34 19.49
N ILE A 119 -5.56 -19.50 18.48
CA ILE A 119 -6.52 -18.39 18.38
C ILE A 119 -7.91 -18.98 18.25
N SER A 120 -8.77 -18.57 19.17
CA SER A 120 -10.17 -18.99 19.24
C SER A 120 -11.11 -17.91 18.68
N TYR A 121 -10.72 -16.64 18.83
CA TYR A 121 -11.46 -15.49 18.35
C TYR A 121 -10.52 -14.29 18.16
N GLU A 122 -10.75 -13.51 17.10
CA GLU A 122 -10.00 -12.31 16.75
C GLU A 122 -10.96 -11.26 16.21
N ASN A 123 -10.84 -10.01 16.69
CA ASN A 123 -11.47 -8.84 16.09
C ASN A 123 -10.47 -7.68 16.01
N ASP A 124 -10.95 -6.45 15.75
CA ASP A 124 -10.08 -5.28 15.57
C ASP A 124 -9.34 -4.84 16.84
N ALA A 125 -9.82 -5.22 18.04
CA ALA A 125 -9.27 -4.76 19.31
C ALA A 125 -8.52 -5.84 20.09
N VAL A 126 -8.97 -7.10 20.03
CA VAL A 126 -8.50 -8.17 20.92
C VAL A 126 -8.31 -9.51 20.20
N VAL A 127 -7.40 -10.30 20.75
CA VAL A 127 -7.18 -11.70 20.35
C VAL A 127 -7.40 -12.60 21.56
N ASN A 128 -8.35 -13.52 21.45
CA ASN A 128 -8.60 -14.57 22.44
C ASN A 128 -7.97 -15.88 21.97
N TYR A 129 -7.11 -16.46 22.80
CA TYR A 129 -6.35 -17.65 22.45
C TYR A 129 -6.26 -18.64 23.61
N LEU A 130 -6.08 -19.91 23.25
CA LEU A 130 -5.78 -20.99 24.17
C LEU A 130 -4.25 -21.10 24.31
N ARG A 131 -3.74 -20.97 25.53
CA ARG A 131 -2.32 -21.17 25.81
C ARG A 131 -1.95 -22.64 25.71
N SER A 132 -0.65 -22.92 25.64
CA SER A 132 -0.11 -24.29 25.62
C SER A 132 -0.49 -25.12 26.86
N ASP A 133 -0.90 -24.48 27.97
CA ASP A 133 -1.40 -25.14 29.19
C ASP A 133 -2.91 -25.42 29.17
N GLY A 134 -3.60 -25.14 28.05
CA GLY A 134 -5.04 -25.33 27.90
C GLY A 134 -5.90 -24.24 28.56
N LYS A 135 -5.31 -23.16 29.08
CA LYS A 135 -6.07 -22.04 29.65
C LYS A 135 -6.34 -20.96 28.61
N SER A 136 -7.55 -20.41 28.63
CA SER A 136 -7.89 -19.24 27.81
C SER A 136 -7.14 -18.00 28.31
N ALA A 137 -6.75 -17.15 27.37
CA ALA A 137 -6.17 -15.83 27.59
C ALA A 137 -6.66 -14.85 26.53
N SER A 138 -6.57 -13.56 26.85
CA SER A 138 -6.90 -12.45 25.96
C SER A 138 -5.73 -11.47 25.95
N ILE A 139 -5.43 -10.91 24.78
CA ILE A 139 -4.44 -9.85 24.62
C ILE A 139 -4.99 -8.75 23.70
N SER A 140 -4.68 -7.50 24.01
CA SER A 140 -5.02 -6.36 23.16
C SER A 140 -4.15 -6.37 21.90
N LYS A 141 -4.74 -6.12 20.73
CA LYS A 141 -3.96 -5.97 19.48
C LYS A 141 -2.98 -4.81 19.56
N GLY A 142 -3.28 -3.75 20.33
CA GLY A 142 -2.34 -2.65 20.54
C GLY A 142 -1.02 -3.05 21.22
N GLU A 143 -0.98 -4.19 21.92
CA GLU A 143 0.23 -4.74 22.54
C GLU A 143 1.04 -5.64 21.60
N LEU A 144 0.47 -6.02 20.45
CA LEU A 144 1.06 -6.93 19.49
C LEU A 144 1.84 -6.19 18.40
N ILE A 145 2.84 -6.88 17.86
CA ILE A 145 3.61 -6.49 16.67
C ILE A 145 3.06 -7.24 15.46
N ALA A 146 2.86 -8.54 15.62
CA ALA A 146 2.38 -9.42 14.58
C ALA A 146 1.63 -10.62 15.17
N ILE A 147 0.79 -11.21 14.33
CA ILE A 147 0.14 -12.50 14.55
C ILE A 147 0.53 -13.41 13.40
N PHE A 148 1.02 -14.58 13.74
CA PHE A 148 1.30 -15.64 12.78
C PHE A 148 0.35 -16.81 13.03
N HIS A 149 -0.45 -17.13 12.04
CA HIS A 149 -1.42 -18.21 12.13
C HIS A 149 -0.80 -19.54 11.70
N SER A 150 -1.24 -20.60 12.35
CA SER A 150 -0.94 -22.00 12.04
C SER A 150 -1.36 -22.42 10.63
N ASP A 151 -2.33 -21.72 10.03
CA ASP A 151 -2.77 -21.91 8.64
C ASP A 151 -1.88 -21.18 7.61
N GLY A 152 -0.86 -20.46 8.08
CA GLY A 152 0.08 -19.70 7.24
C GLY A 152 -0.39 -18.29 6.88
N ARG A 153 -1.54 -17.83 7.37
CA ARG A 153 -1.86 -16.39 7.37
C ARG A 153 -0.96 -15.65 8.34
N HIS A 154 -0.75 -14.38 8.07
CA HIS A 154 -0.01 -13.49 8.95
C HIS A 154 -0.69 -12.13 9.00
N ASN A 155 -0.51 -11.41 10.09
CA ASN A 155 -1.03 -10.07 10.28
C ASN A 155 0.03 -9.23 11.00
N LEU A 156 0.61 -8.23 10.33
CA LEU A 156 1.45 -7.24 10.98
C LEU A 156 0.52 -6.19 11.59
N ILE A 157 0.47 -6.14 12.93
CA ILE A 157 -0.41 -5.23 13.68
C ILE A 157 0.17 -3.82 13.74
N ARG A 158 1.51 -3.74 13.76
CA ARG A 158 2.24 -2.49 13.60
C ARG A 158 2.70 -2.33 12.17
N ASP A 159 3.09 -1.10 11.82
CA ASP A 159 3.70 -0.81 10.53
C ASP A 159 4.91 -1.73 10.29
N ALA A 160 5.07 -2.18 9.04
CA ALA A 160 6.11 -3.15 8.71
C ALA A 160 7.53 -2.64 9.04
N SER A 161 7.77 -1.34 8.93
CA SER A 161 9.05 -0.70 9.29
C SER A 161 9.34 -0.76 10.80
N GLU A 162 8.32 -0.75 11.65
CA GLU A 162 8.46 -0.94 13.10
C GLU A 162 8.51 -2.41 13.49
N ALA A 163 7.75 -3.26 12.79
CA ALA A 163 7.64 -4.67 13.09
C ALA A 163 8.90 -5.45 12.67
N THR A 164 9.42 -5.20 11.46
CA THR A 164 10.50 -5.99 10.83
C THR A 164 11.78 -6.07 11.67
N PRO A 165 12.29 -4.97 12.28
CA PRO A 165 13.47 -5.05 13.15
C PRO A 165 13.28 -6.00 14.34
N LEU A 166 12.04 -6.18 14.79
CA LEU A 166 11.67 -7.06 15.91
C LEU A 166 11.39 -8.50 15.46
N LEU A 167 11.34 -8.76 14.15
CA LEU A 167 11.22 -10.10 13.59
C LEU A 167 12.57 -10.84 13.52
N VAL A 168 13.68 -10.12 13.73
CA VAL A 168 15.02 -10.70 13.83
C VAL A 168 15.05 -11.67 15.02
N GLY A 169 15.48 -12.91 14.81
CA GLY A 169 15.56 -13.91 15.88
C GLY A 169 14.22 -14.61 16.21
N VAL A 170 13.10 -14.20 15.61
CA VAL A 170 11.79 -14.79 15.92
C VAL A 170 11.72 -16.26 15.51
N LYS A 171 12.36 -16.65 14.40
CA LYS A 171 12.38 -18.06 13.98
C LYS A 171 13.05 -18.95 15.03
N GLU A 172 14.14 -18.47 15.62
CA GLU A 172 14.90 -19.11 16.68
C GLU A 172 14.08 -19.17 17.97
N LEU A 173 13.36 -18.10 18.31
CA LEU A 173 12.45 -18.06 19.46
C LEU A 173 11.27 -19.02 19.29
N ILE A 174 10.70 -19.13 18.09
CA ILE A 174 9.64 -20.09 17.80
C ILE A 174 10.16 -21.53 17.96
N ASN A 175 11.35 -21.82 17.44
CA ASN A 175 11.98 -23.14 17.57
C ASN A 175 12.37 -23.49 19.02
N THR A 176 12.71 -22.49 19.85
CA THR A 176 13.03 -22.68 21.28
C THR A 176 11.78 -22.71 22.17
N ALA A 177 10.73 -21.97 21.83
CA ALA A 177 9.42 -22.03 22.49
C ALA A 177 8.71 -23.39 22.29
N THR A 178 9.10 -24.16 21.26
CA THR A 178 8.70 -25.57 21.12
C THR A 178 9.47 -26.54 22.04
N THR A 179 10.53 -26.11 22.74
CA THR A 179 11.41 -27.01 23.51
C THR A 179 11.56 -26.68 25.01
N GLN A 180 10.90 -25.66 25.56
CA GLN A 180 10.95 -25.38 27.00
C GLN A 180 9.58 -25.12 27.64
N PRO A 181 9.18 -25.92 28.65
CA PRO A 181 8.15 -25.54 29.61
C PRO A 181 8.81 -24.77 30.76
N VAL A 182 8.50 -23.48 30.95
CA VAL A 182 9.04 -22.73 32.10
C VAL A 182 7.96 -22.01 32.88
N ALA A 183 7.84 -22.49 34.12
CA ALA A 183 7.51 -21.86 35.40
C ALA A 183 6.67 -20.58 35.42
N ALA A 184 5.54 -20.69 36.13
CA ALA A 184 4.67 -19.59 36.52
C ALA A 184 5.37 -18.58 37.45
N GLN A 185 5.21 -17.29 37.13
CA GLN A 185 5.35 -16.18 38.08
C GLN A 185 4.19 -15.19 37.91
N PRO A 186 3.86 -14.41 38.97
CA PRO A 186 2.49 -14.21 39.41
C PRO A 186 1.72 -13.08 38.72
N GLN A 187 0.41 -13.31 38.59
CA GLN A 187 -0.58 -12.41 38.01
C GLN A 187 -0.74 -11.12 38.84
N VAL A 188 -0.55 -9.96 38.19
CA VAL A 188 -1.08 -8.68 38.66
C VAL A 188 -2.54 -8.59 38.21
N LYS A 189 -3.46 -8.49 39.18
CA LYS A 189 -4.90 -8.30 38.93
C LYS A 189 -5.15 -6.92 38.30
N ALA A 190 -5.67 -6.89 37.08
CA ALA A 190 -6.32 -5.72 36.52
C ALA A 190 -7.80 -5.65 36.99
N PRO A 191 -8.38 -4.44 37.13
CA PRO A 191 -9.65 -4.24 37.81
C PRO A 191 -10.86 -4.59 36.93
N THR A 192 -11.90 -5.07 37.60
CA THR A 192 -13.22 -5.41 37.08
C THR A 192 -13.92 -4.19 36.46
N PRO A 193 -14.50 -4.26 35.25
CA PRO A 193 -15.42 -3.23 34.76
C PRO A 193 -16.76 -3.36 35.48
N ALA A 194 -17.23 -2.26 36.07
CA ALA A 194 -18.59 -2.14 36.60
C ALA A 194 -19.63 -2.08 35.45
N PRO A 195 -20.89 -2.48 35.68
CA PRO A 195 -21.93 -2.50 34.67
C PRO A 195 -22.48 -1.08 34.42
N VAL A 196 -22.56 -0.68 33.16
CA VAL A 196 -23.30 0.53 32.75
C VAL A 196 -24.79 0.21 32.62
N PRO A 197 -25.72 1.06 33.12
CA PRO A 197 -27.17 0.80 33.07
C PRO A 197 -27.76 1.06 31.68
N GLN A 198 -28.73 0.21 31.29
CA GLN A 198 -29.59 0.42 30.12
C GLN A 198 -30.58 1.57 30.35
N PRO A 199 -30.95 2.35 29.30
CA PRO A 199 -32.10 3.24 29.35
C PRO A 199 -33.41 2.46 29.10
N ASN A 200 -34.38 2.68 29.99
CA ASN A 200 -35.76 2.20 29.90
C ASN A 200 -36.45 2.64 28.60
N VAL A 201 -37.25 1.73 28.05
CA VAL A 201 -38.26 1.99 27.02
C VAL A 201 -39.61 2.00 27.74
N ASP A 202 -40.33 3.11 27.69
CA ASP A 202 -41.76 3.13 27.98
C ASP A 202 -42.52 3.83 26.84
N GLN A 203 -43.55 3.14 26.37
CA GLN A 203 -44.54 3.57 25.38
C GLN A 203 -45.53 4.56 25.99
N ALA A 204 -45.95 5.57 25.21
CA ALA A 204 -47.32 6.07 25.25
C ALA A 204 -47.70 6.75 23.91
N THR A 205 -48.86 6.35 23.41
CA THR A 205 -49.59 6.77 22.20
C THR A 205 -50.33 8.11 22.37
N ALA A 206 -50.43 8.94 21.30
CA ALA A 206 -51.67 9.65 20.90
C ALA A 206 -51.56 10.44 19.57
N SER A 207 -52.49 10.09 18.67
CA SER A 207 -53.12 10.63 17.46
C SER A 207 -53.02 12.13 17.03
N SER A 208 -52.74 12.32 15.72
CA SER A 208 -53.37 13.15 14.64
C SER A 208 -53.58 14.69 14.79
N PRO A 209 -53.79 15.49 13.69
CA PRO A 209 -53.92 15.16 12.25
C PRO A 209 -53.07 15.99 11.26
N GLN A 210 -53.01 15.47 10.04
CA GLN A 210 -52.49 16.06 8.79
C GLN A 210 -53.32 17.25 8.29
N PRO A 211 -52.67 18.23 7.62
CA PRO A 211 -53.25 18.86 6.44
C PRO A 211 -52.46 18.49 5.18
N ALA A 212 -53.20 18.19 4.12
CA ALA A 212 -52.67 17.89 2.80
C ALA A 212 -52.38 19.16 1.98
N VAL A 213 -51.60 18.92 0.93
CA VAL A 213 -51.60 19.50 -0.43
C VAL A 213 -50.45 20.45 -0.82
N VAL A 214 -49.90 20.08 -1.99
CA VAL A 214 -49.14 20.79 -3.02
C VAL A 214 -47.67 21.13 -2.73
N THR A 215 -46.77 20.31 -3.27
CA THR A 215 -45.61 20.88 -3.97
C THR A 215 -45.24 20.01 -5.17
N THR A 216 -45.29 20.67 -6.31
CA THR A 216 -44.86 20.29 -7.65
C THR A 216 -43.56 19.50 -7.70
N SER A 217 -43.55 18.45 -8.51
CA SER A 217 -42.34 17.74 -8.95
C SER A 217 -41.29 18.71 -9.52
N PRO A 218 -40.03 18.63 -9.07
CA PRO A 218 -38.89 18.87 -9.92
C PRO A 218 -38.35 17.52 -10.40
N THR A 219 -38.23 17.41 -11.71
CA THR A 219 -37.52 16.37 -12.46
C THR A 219 -36.27 15.88 -11.71
N PRO A 220 -36.03 14.57 -11.57
CA PRO A 220 -34.82 14.08 -10.93
C PRO A 220 -33.64 14.47 -11.81
N VAL A 221 -32.84 15.43 -11.33
CA VAL A 221 -31.50 15.66 -11.87
C VAL A 221 -30.76 14.36 -11.66
N SER A 222 -30.56 13.60 -12.74
CA SER A 222 -29.74 12.41 -12.76
C SER A 222 -28.41 12.75 -12.09
N LYS A 223 -28.21 12.23 -10.87
CA LYS A 223 -26.93 12.29 -10.17
C LYS A 223 -26.02 11.37 -10.98
N LEU A 224 -25.26 11.96 -11.91
CA LEU A 224 -24.28 11.26 -12.72
C LEU A 224 -23.14 10.80 -11.79
N ILE A 225 -23.33 9.64 -11.18
CA ILE A 225 -22.35 8.99 -10.32
C ILE A 225 -21.47 8.13 -11.23
N LEU A 226 -20.14 8.25 -11.11
CA LEU A 226 -19.20 7.34 -11.78
C LEU A 226 -19.58 5.89 -11.50
N SER A 227 -19.63 5.06 -12.55
CA SER A 227 -19.73 3.62 -12.35
C SER A 227 -18.48 3.08 -11.63
N ALA A 228 -18.57 1.89 -11.04
CA ALA A 228 -17.41 1.27 -10.38
C ALA A 228 -16.25 1.03 -11.38
N ASP A 229 -16.56 0.71 -12.63
CA ASP A 229 -15.56 0.50 -13.68
C ASP A 229 -14.90 1.82 -14.11
N ASP A 230 -15.69 2.88 -14.32
CA ASP A 230 -15.16 4.22 -14.61
C ASP A 230 -14.27 4.70 -13.46
N TYR A 231 -14.69 4.43 -12.22
CA TYR A 231 -13.92 4.76 -11.04
C TYR A 231 -12.52 4.12 -11.06
N GLN A 232 -12.43 2.81 -11.30
CA GLN A 232 -11.14 2.11 -11.38
C GLN A 232 -10.28 2.61 -12.54
N GLN A 233 -10.89 2.91 -13.68
CA GLN A 233 -10.19 3.47 -14.83
C GLN A 233 -9.58 4.85 -14.51
N TYR A 234 -10.36 5.75 -13.92
CA TYR A 234 -9.85 7.09 -13.57
C TYR A 234 -8.85 7.04 -12.41
N ARG A 235 -9.02 6.10 -11.48
CA ARG A 235 -8.03 5.81 -10.43
C ARG A 235 -6.68 5.44 -11.05
N LYS A 236 -6.65 4.47 -11.97
CA LYS A 236 -5.41 4.11 -12.68
C LYS A 236 -4.85 5.30 -13.47
N LYS A 237 -5.69 6.00 -14.23
CA LYS A 237 -5.28 7.15 -15.05
C LYS A 237 -4.61 8.25 -14.22
N ALA A 238 -5.02 8.44 -12.97
CA ALA A 238 -4.40 9.42 -12.09
C ALA A 238 -2.97 9.05 -11.69
N LEU A 239 -2.73 7.77 -11.40
CA LEU A 239 -1.39 7.25 -11.11
C LEU A 239 -0.49 7.40 -12.35
N ASP A 240 -1.01 7.00 -13.52
CA ASP A 240 -0.30 7.12 -14.80
C ASP A 240 0.09 8.59 -15.10
N LYS A 241 -0.75 9.57 -14.73
CA LYS A 241 -0.41 11.00 -14.88
C LYS A 241 0.74 11.47 -13.98
N VAL A 242 0.90 10.88 -12.80
CA VAL A 242 2.04 11.20 -11.92
C VAL A 242 3.34 10.61 -12.49
N GLU A 243 3.27 9.40 -13.05
CA GLU A 243 4.40 8.80 -13.78
C GLU A 243 4.76 9.59 -15.05
N GLU A 244 3.76 10.04 -15.80
CA GLU A 244 3.92 10.93 -16.96
C GLU A 244 4.61 12.24 -16.56
N PHE A 245 4.18 12.84 -15.45
CA PHE A 245 4.83 14.03 -14.88
C PHE A 245 6.30 13.76 -14.54
N SER A 246 6.61 12.66 -13.85
CA SER A 246 7.98 12.25 -13.52
C SER A 246 8.84 12.10 -14.78
N SER A 247 8.29 11.52 -15.84
CA SER A 247 8.98 11.36 -17.12
C SER A 247 9.36 12.72 -17.72
N TYR A 248 8.44 13.69 -17.70
CA TYR A 248 8.76 15.05 -18.13
C TYR A 248 9.82 15.73 -17.26
N LEU A 249 9.83 15.53 -15.95
CA LEU A 249 10.87 16.10 -15.08
C LEU A 249 12.27 15.65 -15.53
N ASN A 250 12.44 14.38 -15.87
CA ASN A 250 13.71 13.85 -16.36
C ASN A 250 14.11 14.43 -17.72
N ILE A 251 13.15 14.61 -18.64
CA ILE A 251 13.40 15.28 -19.94
C ILE A 251 13.85 16.73 -19.70
N ILE A 252 13.13 17.45 -18.84
CA ILE A 252 13.42 18.86 -18.52
C ILE A 252 14.81 19.01 -17.91
N THR A 253 15.28 18.07 -17.09
CA THR A 253 16.61 18.15 -16.49
C THR A 253 17.75 17.61 -17.35
N ASN A 254 17.45 16.90 -18.43
CA ASN A 254 18.47 16.29 -19.27
C ASN A 254 19.15 17.33 -20.18
N LYS A 255 20.39 17.72 -19.84
CA LYS A 255 21.18 18.71 -20.60
C LYS A 255 21.68 18.21 -21.96
N SER A 256 21.58 16.91 -22.26
CA SER A 256 21.92 16.40 -23.59
C SER A 256 20.84 16.67 -24.63
N LEU A 257 19.62 17.02 -24.20
CA LEU A 257 18.50 17.35 -25.09
C LEU A 257 18.51 18.82 -25.48
N SER A 258 17.89 19.14 -26.62
CA SER A 258 17.82 20.52 -27.09
C SER A 258 17.00 21.41 -26.14
N SER A 259 17.30 22.71 -26.11
CA SER A 259 16.52 23.68 -25.33
C SER A 259 15.05 23.68 -25.74
N ASN A 260 14.75 23.45 -27.03
CA ASN A 260 13.39 23.40 -27.54
C ASN A 260 12.62 22.19 -27.00
N ASP A 261 13.22 20.98 -27.03
CA ASP A 261 12.58 19.77 -26.50
C ASP A 261 12.28 19.89 -25.01
N ARG A 262 13.23 20.49 -24.26
CA ARG A 262 13.06 20.74 -22.83
C ARG A 262 11.96 21.77 -22.56
N ASN A 263 11.83 22.80 -23.39
CA ASN A 263 10.73 23.77 -23.28
C ASN A 263 9.38 23.13 -23.61
N GLN A 264 9.30 22.29 -24.64
CA GLN A 264 8.09 21.55 -24.97
C GLN A 264 7.68 20.62 -23.82
N ALA A 265 8.65 19.94 -23.19
CA ALA A 265 8.37 19.12 -22.00
C ALA A 265 7.84 19.96 -20.82
N ILE A 266 8.30 21.20 -20.64
CA ILE A 266 7.71 22.12 -19.64
C ILE A 266 6.23 22.40 -19.96
N ASP A 267 5.92 22.66 -21.24
CA ASP A 267 4.53 22.94 -21.66
C ASP A 267 3.63 21.72 -21.45
N GLN A 268 4.09 20.54 -21.85
CA GLN A 268 3.36 19.29 -21.68
C GLN A 268 3.17 18.94 -20.20
N ALA A 269 4.23 19.02 -19.39
CA ALA A 269 4.15 18.79 -17.95
C ALA A 269 3.17 19.76 -17.27
N ALA A 270 3.23 21.05 -17.61
CA ALA A 270 2.32 22.05 -17.04
C ALA A 270 0.86 21.78 -17.42
N SER A 271 0.59 21.22 -18.61
CA SER A 271 -0.77 20.88 -19.07
C SER A 271 -1.43 19.74 -18.29
N LEU A 272 -0.65 18.94 -17.55
CA LEU A 272 -1.19 17.89 -16.69
C LEU A 272 -1.91 18.47 -15.45
N PHE A 273 -1.64 19.73 -15.12
CA PHE A 273 -2.09 20.37 -13.88
C PHE A 273 -3.25 21.35 -14.08
N MET A 274 -3.99 21.56 -13.00
CA MET A 274 -4.90 22.69 -12.86
C MET A 274 -4.13 24.01 -12.99
N PRO A 275 -4.70 25.07 -13.61
CA PRO A 275 -3.97 26.32 -13.88
C PRO A 275 -3.35 27.00 -12.64
N ALA A 276 -4.01 26.88 -11.47
CA ALA A 276 -3.56 27.47 -10.20
C ALA A 276 -2.74 26.50 -9.33
N ALA A 277 -2.38 25.32 -9.85
CA ALA A 277 -1.62 24.34 -9.09
C ALA A 277 -0.23 24.87 -8.72
N THR A 278 0.26 24.42 -7.57
CA THR A 278 1.56 24.78 -7.02
C THR A 278 2.30 23.54 -6.54
N ILE A 279 3.63 23.58 -6.51
CA ILE A 279 4.47 22.54 -5.94
C ILE A 279 5.32 23.09 -4.81
N GLU A 280 5.43 22.30 -3.74
CA GLU A 280 6.31 22.57 -2.62
C GLU A 280 7.63 21.82 -2.73
N VAL A 281 8.73 22.51 -2.44
CA VAL A 281 10.09 21.96 -2.42
C VAL A 281 10.78 22.28 -1.11
N THR A 282 11.62 21.35 -0.66
CA THR A 282 12.49 21.48 0.50
C THR A 282 13.93 21.69 0.06
N SER A 283 14.79 22.09 0.99
CA SER A 283 16.23 22.17 0.77
C SER A 283 16.95 21.88 2.07
N SER A 284 18.01 21.08 2.02
CA SER A 284 18.88 20.82 3.18
C SER A 284 19.48 22.09 3.76
N ASN A 285 19.70 23.11 2.92
CA ASN A 285 20.41 24.35 3.30
C ASN A 285 19.48 25.43 3.85
N ARG A 286 18.15 25.24 3.78
CA ARG A 286 17.20 26.26 4.21
C ARG A 286 15.92 25.61 4.73
N ALA A 287 15.64 25.83 6.01
CA ALA A 287 14.44 25.33 6.68
C ALA A 287 13.14 25.74 5.96
N GLY A 288 12.14 24.86 6.07
CA GLY A 288 10.79 25.07 5.54
C GLY A 288 10.60 24.70 4.06
N ALA A 289 9.35 24.44 3.71
CA ALA A 289 8.92 24.20 2.34
C ALA A 289 8.68 25.52 1.60
N ARG A 290 9.08 25.58 0.33
CA ARG A 290 8.83 26.71 -0.56
C ARG A 290 7.83 26.31 -1.62
N ARG A 291 6.81 27.14 -1.82
CA ARG A 291 5.75 26.89 -2.78
C ARG A 291 5.98 27.71 -4.06
N TYR A 292 5.90 27.05 -5.20
CA TYR A 292 6.03 27.67 -6.52
C TYR A 292 4.86 27.28 -7.42
N PRO A 293 4.38 28.16 -8.31
CA PRO A 293 3.55 27.73 -9.43
C PRO A 293 4.25 26.65 -10.25
N ILE A 294 3.51 25.66 -10.76
CA ILE A 294 4.10 24.50 -11.47
C ILE A 294 5.07 24.95 -12.58
N ARG A 295 4.63 25.85 -13.46
CA ARG A 295 5.46 26.35 -14.57
C ARG A 295 6.73 27.06 -14.09
N THR A 296 6.67 27.80 -12.97
CA THR A 296 7.84 28.45 -12.38
C THR A 296 8.83 27.41 -11.85
N TYR A 297 8.34 26.39 -11.14
CA TYR A 297 9.17 25.29 -10.67
C TYR A 297 9.87 24.56 -11.82
N LEU A 298 9.14 24.21 -12.88
CA LEU A 298 9.71 23.50 -14.04
C LEU A 298 10.79 24.30 -14.76
N ASN A 299 10.61 25.63 -14.87
CA ASN A 299 11.65 26.50 -15.42
C ASN A 299 12.88 26.58 -14.52
N ASN A 300 12.70 26.66 -13.20
CA ASN A 300 13.83 26.63 -12.25
C ASN A 300 14.58 25.29 -12.32
N LEU A 301 13.84 24.19 -12.45
CA LEU A 301 14.39 22.85 -12.57
C LEU A 301 15.28 22.70 -13.83
N LYS A 302 14.87 23.28 -14.95
CA LYS A 302 15.66 23.34 -16.20
C LYS A 302 17.01 24.04 -16.02
N LEU A 303 17.10 25.00 -15.10
CA LEU A 303 18.26 25.87 -14.90
C LEU A 303 19.22 25.38 -13.81
N LEU A 304 18.99 24.20 -13.23
CA LEU A 304 19.85 23.69 -12.17
C LEU A 304 21.32 23.54 -12.62
N PRO A 305 22.29 23.79 -11.72
CA PRO A 305 23.71 23.81 -12.05
C PRO A 305 24.34 22.42 -12.24
N TYR A 306 23.61 21.34 -11.96
CA TYR A 306 24.10 19.96 -12.09
C TYR A 306 24.38 19.58 -13.55
N SER A 307 25.42 18.79 -13.82
CA SER A 307 25.69 18.24 -15.17
C SER A 307 24.70 17.15 -15.55
N SER A 308 24.22 16.37 -14.59
CA SER A 308 23.11 15.42 -14.75
C SER A 308 22.18 15.44 -13.55
N THR A 309 20.92 15.08 -13.79
CA THR A 309 19.91 15.00 -12.74
C THR A 309 18.97 13.85 -13.04
N THR A 310 18.61 13.10 -12.01
CA THR A 310 17.65 12.01 -12.05
C THR A 310 16.56 12.32 -11.05
N ILE A 311 15.30 12.23 -11.48
CA ILE A 311 14.14 12.41 -10.62
C ILE A 311 13.30 11.16 -10.74
N GLU A 312 13.11 10.47 -9.63
CA GLU A 312 12.32 9.24 -9.61
C GLU A 312 11.13 9.43 -8.68
N TRP A 313 9.95 9.05 -9.17
CA TRP A 313 8.74 8.97 -8.35
C TRP A 313 8.43 7.51 -8.12
N THR A 314 8.45 7.10 -6.87
CA THR A 314 8.16 5.73 -6.45
C THR A 314 6.95 5.74 -5.52
N GLU A 315 6.37 4.56 -5.31
CA GLU A 315 5.35 4.37 -4.26
C GLU A 315 4.10 5.24 -4.45
N ILE A 316 3.75 5.46 -5.73
CA ILE A 316 2.62 6.30 -6.14
C ILE A 316 1.32 5.57 -5.81
N GLN A 317 0.56 6.08 -4.85
CA GLN A 317 -0.71 5.48 -4.42
C GLN A 317 -1.69 6.51 -3.87
N TYR A 318 -2.96 6.14 -3.77
CA TYR A 318 -3.97 7.01 -3.19
C TYR A 318 -3.84 7.07 -1.66
N LEU A 319 -3.66 8.29 -1.14
CA LEU A 319 -3.86 8.62 0.28
C LEU A 319 -5.33 8.89 0.58
N LYS A 320 -6.04 9.52 -0.38
CA LYS A 320 -7.49 9.74 -0.32
C LYS A 320 -8.11 9.43 -1.67
N GLU A 321 -8.92 8.38 -1.69
CA GLU A 321 -9.69 7.94 -2.85
C GLU A 321 -10.57 9.05 -3.46
N LEU A 322 -10.88 8.94 -4.75
CA LEU A 322 -11.69 9.91 -5.47
C LEU A 322 -13.09 9.98 -4.85
N SER A 323 -13.51 11.17 -4.46
CA SER A 323 -14.82 11.40 -3.84
C SER A 323 -15.49 12.61 -4.46
N GLN A 324 -16.79 12.49 -4.78
CA GLN A 324 -17.56 13.58 -5.37
C GLN A 324 -17.75 14.69 -4.33
N ALA A 325 -17.42 15.93 -4.71
CA ALA A 325 -17.71 17.11 -3.91
C ALA A 325 -19.02 17.77 -4.34
N ALA A 326 -19.44 18.81 -3.61
CA ALA A 326 -20.70 19.53 -3.85
C ALA A 326 -20.77 20.22 -5.23
N ASP A 327 -19.64 20.46 -5.88
CA ASP A 327 -19.54 21.04 -7.22
C ASP A 327 -19.76 19.99 -8.35
N GLY A 328 -19.93 18.72 -7.99
CA GLY A 328 -20.12 17.61 -8.91
C GLY A 328 -18.82 17.02 -9.47
N ASN A 329 -17.66 17.59 -9.15
CA ASN A 329 -16.34 17.06 -9.53
C ASN A 329 -15.87 16.04 -8.49
N TYR A 330 -14.94 15.15 -8.88
CA TYR A 330 -14.31 14.22 -7.95
C TYR A 330 -12.92 14.69 -7.56
N TYR A 331 -12.58 14.53 -6.28
CA TYR A 331 -11.29 14.92 -5.73
C TYR A 331 -10.65 13.77 -4.97
N GLY A 332 -9.33 13.65 -5.12
CA GLY A 332 -8.51 12.66 -4.40
C GLY A 332 -7.14 13.22 -4.06
N VAL A 333 -6.36 12.43 -3.33
CA VAL A 333 -4.96 12.72 -3.00
C VAL A 333 -4.15 11.48 -3.25
N ILE A 334 -3.10 11.61 -4.05
CA ILE A 334 -2.06 10.62 -4.26
C ILE A 334 -0.88 10.99 -3.37
N THR A 335 -0.30 10.03 -2.66
CA THR A 335 1.01 10.15 -2.02
C THR A 335 2.04 9.42 -2.88
N ALA A 336 3.26 9.95 -2.92
CA ALA A 336 4.39 9.31 -3.59
C ALA A 336 5.71 9.80 -2.97
N GLN A 337 6.77 8.99 -3.08
CA GLN A 337 8.11 9.45 -2.76
C GLN A 337 8.79 9.97 -4.02
N GLN A 338 9.42 11.12 -3.91
CA GLN A 338 10.26 11.68 -4.96
C GLN A 338 11.71 11.66 -4.50
N THR A 339 12.54 10.92 -5.23
CA THR A 339 13.99 10.95 -5.10
C THR A 339 14.57 11.89 -6.14
N PHE A 340 15.33 12.89 -5.69
CA PHE A 340 16.08 13.81 -6.54
C PHE A 340 17.57 13.52 -6.38
N VAL A 341 18.28 13.29 -7.47
CA VAL A 341 19.75 13.17 -7.49
C VAL A 341 20.34 14.12 -8.51
N GLY A 342 21.14 15.08 -8.06
CA GLY A 342 21.92 15.99 -8.89
C GLY A 342 23.41 15.66 -8.83
N ARG A 343 24.06 15.49 -9.99
CA ARG A 343 25.51 15.27 -10.11
C ARG A 343 26.15 16.38 -10.94
N GLY A 344 27.29 16.88 -10.51
CA GLY A 344 28.14 17.88 -11.16
C GLY A 344 29.60 17.47 -11.07
N SER A 345 30.51 18.27 -11.64
CA SER A 345 31.96 17.97 -11.61
C SER A 345 32.51 17.80 -10.19
N ASN A 346 32.06 18.63 -9.24
CA ASN A 346 32.43 18.57 -7.82
C ASN A 346 31.20 18.71 -6.89
N THR A 347 30.00 18.47 -7.38
CA THR A 347 28.76 18.68 -6.61
C THR A 347 27.87 17.47 -6.70
N TYR A 348 27.58 16.86 -5.56
CA TYR A 348 26.61 15.78 -5.44
C TYR A 348 25.53 16.22 -4.46
N TYR A 349 24.27 16.07 -4.86
CA TYR A 349 23.13 16.32 -3.99
C TYR A 349 22.11 15.21 -4.20
N SER A 350 21.57 14.70 -3.09
CA SER A 350 20.49 13.73 -3.08
C SER A 350 19.48 14.13 -2.02
N ASP A 351 18.20 14.06 -2.35
CA ASP A 351 17.10 14.28 -1.41
C ASP A 351 15.95 13.33 -1.72
N VAL A 352 15.31 12.82 -0.69
CA VAL A 352 14.11 11.98 -0.79
C VAL A 352 13.01 12.69 -0.03
N THR A 353 11.92 13.02 -0.73
CA THR A 353 10.81 13.75 -0.12
C THR A 353 9.50 13.06 -0.45
N GLN A 354 8.68 12.82 0.57
CA GLN A 354 7.31 12.37 0.36
C GLN A 354 6.43 13.56 -0.05
N LYS A 355 5.60 13.33 -1.07
CA LYS A 355 4.76 14.33 -1.73
C LYS A 355 3.30 13.88 -1.74
N ASN A 356 2.42 14.82 -1.46
CA ASN A 356 0.97 14.65 -1.63
C ASN A 356 0.49 15.44 -2.85
N VAL A 357 0.06 14.74 -3.89
CA VAL A 357 -0.48 15.26 -5.15
C VAL A 357 -2.00 15.27 -5.08
N ARG A 358 -2.63 16.44 -5.16
CA ARG A 358 -4.09 16.51 -5.31
C ARG A 358 -4.50 16.06 -6.71
N VAL A 359 -5.68 15.46 -6.84
CA VAL A 359 -6.25 15.05 -8.14
C VAL A 359 -7.66 15.60 -8.26
N LYS A 360 -8.02 16.09 -9.45
CA LYS A 360 -9.37 16.53 -9.80
C LYS A 360 -9.85 15.81 -11.05
N LEU A 361 -11.04 15.22 -10.99
CA LEU A 361 -11.77 14.75 -12.16
C LEU A 361 -12.93 15.72 -12.41
N GLU A 362 -12.85 16.47 -13.49
CA GLU A 362 -13.84 17.49 -13.85
C GLU A 362 -14.69 17.06 -15.04
N ARG A 363 -15.99 17.33 -14.96
CA ARG A 363 -16.91 17.06 -16.06
C ARG A 363 -16.82 18.16 -17.11
N TYR A 364 -16.90 17.79 -18.38
CA TYR A 364 -17.08 18.71 -19.48
C TYR A 364 -18.04 18.12 -20.51
N HIS A 365 -18.79 19.01 -21.15
CA HIS A 365 -19.80 18.66 -22.14
C HIS A 365 -19.16 18.70 -23.53
N MET A 366 -19.36 17.66 -24.32
CA MET A 366 -18.91 17.60 -25.71
C MET A 366 -20.12 17.32 -26.59
N ILE A 367 -20.38 18.17 -27.57
CA ILE A 367 -21.43 17.94 -28.55
C ILE A 367 -20.83 17.12 -29.69
N ARG A 368 -21.36 15.92 -29.93
CA ARG A 368 -21.07 15.12 -31.12
C ARG A 368 -22.37 14.83 -31.85
N ASN A 369 -22.43 15.17 -33.14
CA ASN A 369 -23.58 14.89 -34.00
C ASN A 369 -24.93 15.41 -33.43
N GLY A 370 -24.91 16.54 -32.71
CA GLY A 370 -26.11 17.11 -32.07
C GLY A 370 -26.56 16.41 -30.78
N GLN A 371 -25.83 15.38 -30.32
CA GLN A 371 -26.03 14.76 -29.01
C GLN A 371 -24.98 15.27 -28.02
N GLU A 372 -25.43 15.55 -26.80
CA GLU A 372 -24.60 16.02 -25.70
C GLU A 372 -24.01 14.83 -24.94
N ASP A 373 -22.70 14.64 -25.06
CA ASP A 373 -21.95 13.64 -24.29
C ASP A 373 -21.24 14.32 -23.11
N VAL A 374 -21.38 13.74 -21.91
CA VAL A 374 -20.60 14.17 -20.73
C VAL A 374 -19.31 13.35 -20.69
N LYS A 375 -18.17 14.04 -20.65
CA LYS A 375 -16.85 13.44 -20.49
C LYS A 375 -16.16 13.95 -19.24
N TRP A 376 -15.19 13.18 -18.77
CA TRP A 376 -14.35 13.56 -17.65
C TRP A 376 -12.94 13.90 -18.10
N ASN A 377 -12.44 15.03 -17.61
CA ASN A 377 -11.05 15.44 -17.71
C ASN A 377 -10.37 15.23 -16.35
N LEU A 378 -9.23 14.55 -16.34
CA LEU A 378 -8.47 14.29 -15.11
C LEU A 378 -7.27 15.24 -15.07
N LEU A 379 -7.12 16.01 -14.01
CA LEU A 379 -6.04 16.98 -13.81
C LEU A 379 -5.35 16.75 -12.47
N LEU A 380 -4.04 16.98 -12.42
CA LEU A 380 -3.28 17.07 -11.18
C LEU A 380 -3.49 18.45 -10.54
N GLY A 381 -3.57 18.50 -9.22
CA GLY A 381 -3.65 19.71 -8.42
C GLY A 381 -2.30 20.03 -7.78
N SER A 382 -2.34 20.84 -6.71
CA SER A 382 -1.10 21.18 -5.99
C SER A 382 -0.41 19.95 -5.39
N ILE A 383 0.91 19.99 -5.39
CA ILE A 383 1.83 19.01 -4.81
C ILE A 383 2.41 19.61 -3.52
N GLY A 384 2.06 19.04 -2.38
CA GLY A 384 2.61 19.43 -1.07
C GLY A 384 3.74 18.50 -0.63
N VAL A 385 4.64 18.98 0.22
CA VAL A 385 5.54 18.12 1.00
C VAL A 385 4.74 17.60 2.19
N SER A 386 4.70 16.29 2.44
CA SER A 386 4.16 15.78 3.70
C SER A 386 5.15 16.07 4.82
N ALA A 387 4.68 16.57 5.96
CA ALA A 387 5.52 16.76 7.13
C ALA A 387 6.17 15.42 7.50
N GLN A 388 7.50 15.42 7.69
CA GLN A 388 8.27 14.28 8.21
C GLN A 388 7.96 14.03 9.68
#